data_AF-A0A7X7X5J4-F1
#
_entry.id   AF-A0A7X7X5J4-F1
#
_cell.length_a   1.000
_cell.length_b   1.000
_cell.length_c   1.000
_cell.angle_alpha   90.00
_cell.angle_beta   90.00
_cell.angle_gamma   90.00
#
_symmetry.space_group_name_H-M   'P 1'
#
loop_
_entity.id
_entity.type
_entity.pdbx_description
1 polymer ?
#
loop_
_entity_poly.entity_id
_entity_poly.type
_entity_poly.pdbx_seq_one_letter_code
_entity_poly.pdbx_strand_id
1 'polypeptide(L)'
;MHGYGIMQNVEQLSKGRVRLAAGTLYGAISTLLEKGWIKALPGEENSRKKEYLITQQGKDAVEHEIIRLRELVANGEIITGGGTK
;
A
#
# COMPACT_ATOMS: atom_id res chain seq x y z
N MET A 1 -11.97 -3.23 -4.53
CA MET A 1 -11.58 -1.82 -4.73
C MET A 1 -10.93 -1.67 -6.09
N HIS A 2 -11.36 -0.68 -6.89
CA HIS A 2 -10.81 -0.39 -8.21
C HIS A 2 -9.69 0.66 -8.16
N GLY A 3 -8.88 0.76 -9.22
CA GLY A 3 -7.69 1.62 -9.28
C GLY A 3 -7.93 3.08 -8.87
N TYR A 4 -9.00 3.71 -9.35
CA TYR A 4 -9.33 5.09 -8.94
C TYR A 4 -9.62 5.23 -7.43
N GLY A 5 -10.33 4.27 -6.83
CA GLY A 5 -10.59 4.28 -5.39
C GLY A 5 -9.30 4.11 -4.58
N ILE A 6 -8.34 3.32 -5.08
CA ILE A 6 -7.01 3.19 -4.45
C ILE A 6 -6.29 4.54 -4.45
N MET A 7 -6.31 5.28 -5.57
CA MET A 7 -5.66 6.61 -5.65
C MET A 7 -6.25 7.59 -4.63
N GLN A 8 -7.58 7.69 -4.58
CA GLN A 8 -8.26 8.57 -3.63
C GLN A 8 -7.97 8.18 -2.17
N ASN A 9 -8.00 6.89 -1.87
CA ASN A 9 -7.72 6.39 -0.52
C ASN A 9 -6.28 6.70 -0.08
N VAL A 10 -5.29 6.53 -0.97
CA VAL A 10 -3.89 6.88 -0.67
C VAL A 10 -3.72 8.38 -0.43
N GLU A 11 -4.37 9.22 -1.24
CA GLU A 11 -4.35 10.67 -1.03
C GLU A 11 -4.96 11.03 0.34
N GLN A 12 -6.09 10.43 0.69
CA GLN A 12 -6.77 10.67 1.97
C GLN A 12 -5.91 10.21 3.17
N LEU A 13 -5.40 8.98 3.15
CA LEU A 13 -4.57 8.42 4.22
C LEU A 13 -3.27 9.21 4.43
N SER A 14 -2.70 9.72 3.35
CA SER A 14 -1.48 10.52 3.41
C SER A 14 -1.72 12.00 3.75
N LYS A 15 -2.99 12.43 3.91
CA LYS A 15 -3.38 13.84 4.07
C LYS A 15 -2.87 14.72 2.93
N GLY A 16 -3.00 14.23 1.69
CA GLY A 16 -2.58 14.93 0.47
C GLY A 16 -1.09 14.89 0.18
N ARG A 17 -0.25 14.32 1.06
CA ARG A 17 1.20 14.24 0.84
C ARG A 17 1.58 13.30 -0.29
N VAL A 18 0.77 12.27 -0.55
CA VAL A 18 1.01 11.30 -1.62
C VAL A 18 -0.13 11.39 -2.62
N ARG A 19 0.20 11.71 -3.87
CA ARG A 19 -0.72 11.71 -5.02
C ARG A 19 -0.17 10.79 -6.09
N LEU A 20 -0.86 9.68 -6.32
CA LEU A 20 -0.44 8.70 -7.30
C LEU A 20 -0.96 9.10 -8.69
N ALA A 21 -0.05 9.29 -9.65
CA ALA A 21 -0.42 9.34 -11.05
C ALA A 21 -0.81 7.94 -11.54
N ALA A 22 -1.61 7.87 -12.62
CA ALA A 22 -2.08 6.59 -13.17
C ALA A 22 -0.93 5.62 -13.49
N GLY A 23 0.16 6.10 -14.10
CA GLY A 23 1.33 5.27 -14.42
C GLY A 23 1.98 4.64 -13.19
N THR A 24 2.18 5.43 -12.13
CA THR A 24 2.76 4.96 -10.85
C THR A 24 1.84 3.95 -10.17
N LEU A 25 0.54 4.22 -10.15
CA LEU A 25 -0.44 3.30 -9.56
C LEU A 25 -0.41 1.94 -10.28
N TYR A 26 -0.54 1.93 -11.60
CA TYR A 26 -0.63 0.67 -12.34
C TYR A 26 0.69 -0.10 -12.33
N GLY A 27 1.84 0.59 -12.30
CA GLY A 27 3.14 -0.03 -12.02
C GLY A 27 3.15 -0.74 -10.66
N ALA A 28 2.74 -0.04 -9.61
CA ALA A 28 2.65 -0.63 -8.26
C ALA A 28 1.68 -1.82 -8.20
N ILE A 29 0.51 -1.71 -8.85
CA ILE A 29 -0.46 -2.82 -8.94
C ILE A 29 0.14 -4.04 -9.65
N SER A 30 0.88 -3.85 -10.76
CA SER A 30 1.56 -4.94 -11.46
C SER A 30 2.53 -5.66 -10.53
N THR A 31 3.39 -4.92 -9.84
CA THR A 31 4.35 -5.50 -8.89
C THR A 31 3.65 -6.24 -7.74
N LEU A 32 2.55 -5.72 -7.22
CA LEU A 32 1.79 -6.38 -6.14
C LEU A 32 1.12 -7.67 -6.61
N LEU A 33 0.65 -7.72 -7.88
CA LEU A 33 0.11 -8.93 -8.49
C LEU A 33 1.21 -9.97 -8.75
N GLU A 34 2.34 -9.55 -9.31
CA GLU A 34 3.51 -10.42 -9.56
C GLU A 34 4.04 -11.05 -8.26
N LYS A 35 4.03 -10.30 -7.16
CA LYS A 35 4.39 -10.80 -5.83
C LYS A 35 3.32 -11.68 -5.16
N GLY A 36 2.13 -11.79 -5.75
CA GLY A 36 1.00 -12.51 -5.14
C GLY A 36 0.41 -11.83 -3.90
N TRP A 37 0.76 -10.57 -3.63
CA TRP A 37 0.28 -9.82 -2.46
C TRP A 37 -1.16 -9.32 -2.64
N ILE A 38 -1.59 -9.16 -3.88
CA ILE A 38 -2.98 -8.91 -4.24
C ILE A 38 -3.42 -9.88 -5.34
N LYS A 39 -4.72 -10.07 -5.49
CA LYS A 39 -5.33 -10.77 -6.63
C LYS A 39 -6.38 -9.88 -7.30
N ALA A 40 -6.50 -10.02 -8.61
CA ALA A 40 -7.61 -9.45 -9.35
C ALA A 40 -8.88 -10.27 -9.10
N LEU A 41 -10.00 -9.59 -8.87
CA LEU A 41 -11.31 -10.22 -8.79
C LEU A 41 -11.89 -10.37 -10.21
N PRO A 42 -12.72 -11.40 -10.47
CA PRO A 42 -13.47 -11.50 -11.71
C PRO A 42 -14.29 -10.23 -11.90
N GLY A 43 -14.09 -9.54 -13.03
CA GLY A 43 -14.95 -8.42 -13.40
C GLY A 43 -16.23 -8.93 -14.07
N GLU A 44 -17.26 -8.10 -14.10
CA GLU A 44 -18.37 -8.29 -15.04
C GLU A 44 -17.84 -8.28 -16.48
N GLU A 45 -18.33 -9.19 -17.33
CA GLU A 45 -18.00 -9.19 -18.76
C GLU A 45 -18.25 -7.78 -19.33
N ASN A 46 -17.24 -7.23 -20.03
CA ASN A 46 -17.21 -5.87 -20.59
C ASN A 46 -16.95 -4.70 -19.62
N SER A 47 -16.70 -4.94 -18.33
CA SER A 47 -16.31 -3.86 -17.41
C SER A 47 -14.81 -3.56 -17.48
N ARG A 48 -14.46 -2.31 -17.81
CA ARG A 48 -13.08 -1.79 -17.69
C ARG A 48 -12.60 -1.63 -16.25
N LYS A 49 -13.47 -1.85 -15.26
CA LYS A 49 -13.14 -1.71 -13.83
C LYS A 49 -12.59 -3.02 -13.29
N LYS A 50 -11.27 -3.12 -13.20
CA LYS A 50 -10.60 -4.19 -12.46
C LYS A 50 -10.64 -3.89 -10.97
N GLU A 51 -11.08 -4.86 -10.18
CA GLU A 51 -11.03 -4.81 -8.73
C GLU A 51 -9.94 -5.70 -8.18
N TYR A 52 -9.35 -5.28 -7.08
CA TYR A 52 -8.27 -6.00 -6.41
C TYR A 52 -8.63 -6.29 -4.96
N LEU A 53 -8.11 -7.42 -4.48
CA LEU A 53 -8.22 -7.85 -3.09
C LEU A 53 -6.84 -8.27 -2.58
N ILE A 54 -6.49 -7.84 -1.36
CA ILE A 54 -5.27 -8.28 -0.68
C ILE A 54 -5.35 -9.78 -0.35
N THR A 55 -4.26 -10.50 -0.57
CA THR A 55 -4.14 -11.92 -0.21
C THR A 55 -3.67 -12.07 1.23
N GLN A 56 -3.62 -13.30 1.76
CA GLN A 56 -3.02 -13.53 3.08
C GLN A 56 -1.54 -13.14 3.09
N GLN A 57 -0.78 -13.58 2.08
CA GLN A 57 0.63 -13.21 1.92
C GLN A 57 0.85 -11.69 1.86
N GLY A 58 -0.06 -10.95 1.21
CA GLY A 58 -0.02 -9.49 1.20
C GLY A 58 -0.25 -8.87 2.58
N LYS A 59 -1.13 -9.45 3.40
CA LYS A 59 -1.34 -9.00 4.79
C LYS A 59 -0.10 -9.26 5.64
N ASP A 60 0.49 -10.45 5.53
CA ASP A 60 1.71 -10.82 6.26
C ASP A 60 2.87 -9.87 5.89
N ALA A 61 2.99 -9.51 4.61
CA ALA A 61 3.98 -8.53 4.15
C ALA A 61 3.76 -7.13 4.76
N VAL A 62 2.51 -6.68 4.89
CA VAL A 62 2.19 -5.41 5.57
C VAL A 62 2.51 -5.47 7.05
N GLU A 63 2.23 -6.58 7.72
CA GLU A 63 2.56 -6.78 9.14
C GLU A 63 4.07 -6.69 9.39
N HIS A 64 4.87 -7.36 8.57
CA HIS A 64 6.33 -7.29 8.64
C HIS A 64 6.85 -5.87 8.38
N GLU A 65 6.26 -5.15 7.43
CA GLU A 65 6.65 -3.77 7.14
C GLU A 65 6.31 -2.82 8.29
N ILE A 66 5.17 -3.03 8.97
CA ILE A 66 4.81 -2.26 10.17
C ILE A 66 5.85 -2.48 11.29
N ILE A 67 6.29 -3.72 11.51
CA ILE A 67 7.33 -4.04 12.49
C ILE A 67 8.62 -3.32 12.14
N ARG A 68 9.07 -3.41 10.89
CA ARG A 68 10.29 -2.76 10.40
C ARG A 68 10.22 -1.24 10.53
N LEU A 69 9.09 -0.61 10.20
CA LEU A 69 8.91 0.83 10.33
C LEU A 69 8.91 1.30 11.79
N ARG A 70 8.32 0.52 12.71
CA ARG A 70 8.37 0.82 14.15
C ARG A 70 9.81 0.80 14.67
N GLU A 71 10.60 -0.18 14.26
CA GLU A 71 12.02 -0.24 14.60
C GLU A 71 12.78 0.98 14.08
N LEU A 72 12.53 1.39 12.83
CA LEU A 72 13.16 2.59 12.27
C LEU A 72 12.78 3.88 13.01
N VAL A 73 11.52 4.01 13.44
CA VAL A 73 11.08 5.15 14.25
C VAL A 73 11.81 5.16 15.60
N ALA A 74 11.83 4.03 16.31
CA ALA A 74 12.53 3.93 17.59
C ALA A 74 14.02 4.27 17.49
N ASN A 75 14.70 3.76 16.44
CA ASN A 75 16.10 4.09 16.17
C ASN A 75 16.29 5.59 15.90
N GLY A 76 15.38 6.21 15.13
CA GLY A 76 15.39 7.65 14.87
C GLY A 76 15.19 8.49 16.13
N GLU A 77 14.31 8.09 17.03
CA GLU A 77 14.05 8.77 18.31
C GLU A 77 15.27 8.73 19.23
N ILE A 78 15.99 7.61 19.27
CA ILE A 78 17.27 7.49 20.02
C ILE A 78 18.29 8.49 19.49
N ILE A 79 18.46 8.58 18.17
CA ILE A 79 19.47 9.45 17.53
C ILE A 79 19.11 10.93 17.71
N THR A 80 17.82 11.27 17.58
CA THR A 80 17.35 12.66 17.67
C THR A 80 17.19 13.16 19.12
N GLY A 81 17.46 12.32 20.12
CA GLY A 81 17.47 12.71 21.54
C GLY A 81 16.08 12.85 22.17
N GLY A 82 15.03 12.31 21.54
CA GLY A 82 13.66 12.29 22.06
C GLY A 82 13.39 11.16 23.07
N GLY A 83 14.41 10.37 23.42
CA GLY A 83 14.32 9.37 24.47
C GLY A 83 14.17 10.06 25.82
N THR A 84 12.94 10.08 26.34
CA THR A 84 12.68 10.26 27.78
C THR A 84 13.67 9.38 28.53
N LYS A 85 14.49 10.02 29.38
CA LYS A 85 15.16 9.34 30.49
C LYS A 85 14.16 8.54 31.32
#